data_AF-F8KZ24-F1
#
_entry.id   AF-F8KZ24-F1
#
_cell.length_a   1.000
_cell.length_b   1.000
_cell.length_c   1.000
_cell.angle_alpha   90.00
_cell.angle_beta   90.00
_cell.angle_gamma   90.00
#
_symmetry.space_group_name_H-M   'P 1'
#
loop_
_entity.id
_entity.type
_entity.pdbx_description
1 polymer ?
#
loop_
_entity_poly.entity_id
_entity_poly.type
_entity_poly.pdbx_seq_one_letter_code
_entity_poly.pdbx_strand_id
1 'polypeptide(L)' 'MRILDQNADKSLNDILIYLTYDEASELKSSLDDLLERPSNNHSHISNKDFSKELTVCIYDENNLTGFNERSTTLIKNDE' A
#
# COMPACT_ATOMS: atom_id res chain seq x y z
N MET A 1 -2.29 -2.87 10.87
CA MET A 1 -1.91 -2.73 9.44
C MET A 1 -3.17 -2.99 8.65
N ARG A 2 -3.44 -2.22 7.59
CA ARG A 2 -4.72 -2.30 6.85
C ARG A 2 -4.38 -2.89 5.49
N ILE A 3 -4.92 -4.06 5.18
CA ILE A 3 -4.58 -4.80 3.97
C ILE A 3 -5.84 -4.98 3.14
N LEU A 4 -5.77 -4.61 1.88
CA LEU A 4 -6.91 -4.57 0.98
C LEU A 4 -6.67 -5.43 -0.25
N ASP A 5 -7.54 -6.41 -0.49
CA ASP A 5 -7.66 -7.01 -1.82
C ASP A 5 -8.34 -5.99 -2.76
N GLN A 6 -7.54 -5.37 -3.62
CA GLN A 6 -7.99 -4.35 -4.57
C GLN A 6 -9.10 -4.85 -5.51
N ASN A 7 -9.09 -6.15 -5.85
CA ASN A 7 -10.04 -6.74 -6.78
C ASN A 7 -11.33 -7.20 -6.10
N ALA A 8 -11.22 -7.90 -4.96
CA ALA A 8 -12.38 -8.47 -4.27
C ALA A 8 -13.10 -7.48 -3.35
N ASP A 9 -12.50 -6.31 -3.09
CA ASP A 9 -12.97 -5.33 -2.11
C ASP A 9 -13.18 -5.91 -0.72
N LYS A 10 -12.14 -6.60 -0.23
CA LYS A 10 -12.14 -7.25 1.08
C LYS A 10 -10.88 -6.91 1.84
N SER A 11 -11.03 -6.71 3.16
CA SER A 11 -9.89 -6.68 4.06
C SER A 11 -9.28 -8.08 4.16
N LEU A 12 -7.96 -8.13 4.34
CA LEU A 12 -7.21 -9.34 4.57
C LEU A 12 -6.52 -9.25 5.93
N ASN A 13 -6.51 -10.36 6.67
CA ASN A 13 -5.84 -10.44 7.96
C ASN A 13 -4.36 -10.84 7.84
N ASP A 14 -4.00 -11.52 6.76
CA ASP A 14 -2.65 -11.96 6.45
C ASP A 14 -2.38 -11.95 4.95
N ILE A 15 -1.11 -11.73 4.59
CA ILE A 15 -0.60 -11.87 3.22
C ILE A 15 0.81 -12.43 3.28
N LEU A 16 1.20 -13.14 2.22
CA LEU A 16 2.57 -13.57 1.99
C LEU A 16 3.04 -12.99 0.66
N ILE A 17 4.15 -12.25 0.70
CA ILE A 17 4.73 -11.60 -0.46
C ILE A 17 6.05 -12.29 -0.78
N TYR A 18 6.17 -12.80 -2.00
CA TYR A 18 7.42 -13.34 -2.53
C TYR A 18 8.04 -12.29 -3.44
N LEU A 19 9.21 -11.79 -3.05
CA LEU A 19 9.95 -10.78 -3.80
C LEU A 19 11.28 -11.36 -4.25
N THR A 20 11.65 -11.06 -5.49
CA THR A 20 13.05 -11.12 -5.91
C THR A 20 13.87 -10.04 -5.19
N TYR A 21 15.19 -10.15 -5.27
CA TYR A 21 16.08 -9.13 -4.68
C TYR A 21 15.81 -7.72 -5.24
N ASP A 22 15.57 -7.62 -6.55
CA ASP A 22 15.32 -6.35 -7.22
C ASP A 22 13.99 -5.73 -6.73
N GLU A 23 12.91 -6.53 -6.68
CA GLU A 23 11.60 -6.08 -6.18
C GLU A 23 11.65 -5.70 -4.68
N ALA A 24 12.42 -6.44 -3.87
CA ALA A 24 12.65 -6.10 -2.47
C ALA A 24 13.43 -4.78 -2.31
N SER A 25 14.41 -4.55 -3.18
CA SER A 25 15.20 -3.31 -3.20
C SER A 25 14.33 -2.11 -3.62
N GLU A 26 13.48 -2.29 -4.63
CA GLU A 26 12.52 -1.29 -5.08
C GLU A 26 11.48 -0.95 -3.99
N LEU A 27 10.96 -1.97 -3.30
CA LEU A 27 10.07 -1.76 -2.16
C LEU A 27 10.75 -0.97 -1.05
N LYS A 28 12.00 -1.30 -0.71
CA LYS A 28 12.77 -0.55 0.30
C LYS A 28 12.92 0.92 -0.11
N SER A 29 13.40 1.19 -1.33
CA SER A 29 13.58 2.56 -1.81
C SER A 29 12.26 3.34 -1.85
N SER A 30 11.18 2.70 -2.33
CA SER A 30 9.83 3.28 -2.30
C SER A 30 9.40 3.65 -0.89
N LEU A 31 9.64 2.79 0.10
CA LEU A 31 9.29 3.08 1.50
C LEU A 31 10.14 4.21 2.08
N ASP A 32 11.44 4.24 1.80
CA ASP A 32 12.33 5.32 2.22
C ASP A 32 11.83 6.68 1.66
N ASP A 33 11.47 6.73 0.38
CA ASP A 33 10.92 7.94 -0.27
C ASP A 33 9.59 8.38 0.36
N LEU A 34 8.70 7.43 0.66
CA LEU A 34 7.42 7.71 1.31
C LEU A 34 7.60 8.25 2.73
N LEU A 35 8.59 7.76 3.47
CA LEU A 35 8.90 8.23 4.83
C LEU A 35 9.48 9.64 4.83
N GLU A 36 10.28 10.00 3.82
CA GLU A 36 10.82 11.37 3.69
C GLU A 36 9.75 12.39 3.26
N ARG A 37 8.74 11.95 2.49
CA ARG A 37 7.69 12.82 1.92
C ARG A 37 6.28 12.21 2.10
N PRO A 38 5.75 12.19 3.33
CA PRO A 38 4.54 11.43 3.68
C PRO A 38 3.21 12.04 3.17
N SER A 39 3.20 13.26 2.64
CA SER A 39 1.97 13.90 2.17
C SER A 39 1.47 13.30 0.85
N ASN A 40 0.36 12.57 0.89
CA ASN A 40 -0.40 12.04 -0.27
C ASN A 40 0.36 11.12 -1.24
N ASN A 41 1.39 10.43 -0.78
CA ASN A 41 2.18 9.55 -1.64
C ASN A 41 1.87 8.08 -1.31
N HIS A 42 1.44 7.36 -2.33
CA HIS A 42 1.48 5.91 -2.40
C HIS A 42 2.54 5.54 -3.44
N SER A 43 3.11 4.36 -3.33
CA SER A 43 4.02 3.81 -4.32
C SER A 43 3.49 2.48 -4.83
N HIS A 44 3.75 2.22 -6.10
CA HIS A 44 3.40 0.99 -6.80
C HIS A 44 4.70 0.24 -7.10
N ILE A 45 4.80 -0.99 -6.61
CA ILE A 45 5.90 -1.90 -6.89
C ILE A 45 5.35 -2.97 -7.82
N SER A 46 5.82 -2.99 -9.06
CA SER A 46 5.34 -3.92 -10.09
C SER A 46 6.40 -4.95 -10.45
N ASN A 47 5.98 -6.13 -10.86
CA ASN A 47 6.88 -7.06 -11.51
C ASN A 47 7.22 -6.59 -12.95
N LYS A 48 8.20 -7.23 -13.59
CA LYS A 48 8.77 -6.78 -14.89
C LYS A 48 7.77 -6.63 -16.03
N ASP A 49 6.68 -7.40 -16.02
CA ASP A 49 5.64 -7.36 -17.06
C ASP A 49 4.37 -6.62 -16.62
N PHE A 50 4.39 -5.99 -15.44
CA PHE A 50 3.27 -5.23 -14.85
C PHE A 50 1.99 -6.06 -14.65
N SER A 51 2.08 -7.39 -14.64
CA SER A 51 0.92 -8.25 -14.37
C SER A 51 0.61 -8.39 -12.88
N LYS A 52 1.57 -8.04 -12.01
CA LYS A 52 1.42 -8.06 -10.55
C LYS A 52 1.94 -6.76 -9.96
N GLU A 53 1.20 -6.24 -8.99
CA GLU A 53 1.52 -4.99 -8.33
C GLU A 53 1.25 -5.08 -6.82
N LEU A 54 2.14 -4.49 -6.03
CA LEU A 54 1.95 -4.16 -4.63
C LEU A 54 1.87 -2.63 -4.51
N THR A 55 0.73 -2.11 -4.05
CA THR A 55 0.61 -0.71 -3.66
C THR A 55 0.88 -0.54 -2.16
N VAL A 56 1.78 0.36 -1.79
CA VAL A 56 2.02 0.76 -0.39
C VAL A 56 1.72 2.24 -0.22
N CYS A 57 1.11 2.61 0.90
CA CYS A 57 0.73 3.99 1.18
C CYS A 57 0.93 4.28 2.66
N ILE A 58 1.38 5.50 2.97
CA ILE A 58 1.41 6.04 4.32
C ILE A 58 0.21 6.97 4.48
N TYR A 59 -0.55 6.78 5.55
CA TYR A 59 -1.71 7.61 5.88
C TYR A 59 -1.53 8.23 7.26
N ASP A 60 -2.16 9.40 7.47
CA ASP A 60 -2.31 10.02 8.78
C ASP A 60 -3.72 9.73 9.30
N GLU A 61 -3.82 9.08 10.46
CA GLU A 61 -5.11 8.77 11.11
C GLU A 61 -5.97 10.02 11.36
N ASN A 62 -5.34 11.19 11.49
CA ASN A 62 -6.02 12.46 11.71
C ASN A 62 -6.42 13.17 10.41
N ASN A 63 -5.87 12.74 9.26
CA ASN A 63 -6.11 13.38 7.98
C ASN A 63 -6.18 12.36 6.84
N LEU A 64 -7.41 11.95 6.53
CA LEU A 64 -7.70 11.04 5.40
C LEU A 64 -8.15 11.80 4.15
N THR A 65 -7.88 13.10 4.06
CA THR A 65 -8.22 13.91 2.88
C THR A 65 -7.48 13.37 1.65
N GLY A 66 -8.22 13.08 0.57
CA GLY A 66 -7.65 12.54 -0.67
C GLY A 66 -7.72 11.02 -0.79
N PHE A 67 -8.01 10.30 0.30
CA PHE A 67 -8.38 8.88 0.21
C PHE A 67 -9.81 8.75 -0.32
N ASN A 68 -10.05 7.71 -1.12
CA ASN A 68 -11.41 7.37 -1.52
C ASN A 68 -12.21 6.79 -0.34
N GLU A 69 -13.54 6.70 -0.49
CA GLU A 69 -14.45 6.25 0.57
C GLU A 69 -14.13 4.82 1.05
N ARG A 70 -13.73 3.95 0.12
CA ARG A 70 -13.35 2.56 0.38
C ARG A 70 -12.11 2.46 1.29
N SER A 71 -11.03 3.14 0.93
CA SER A 71 -9.82 3.20 1.74
C SER A 71 -10.09 3.83 3.10
N THR A 72 -10.93 4.87 3.15
CA THR A 72 -11.33 5.51 4.42
C THR A 72 -12.11 4.54 5.32
N THR A 73 -13.00 3.74 4.73
CA THR A 73 -13.80 2.73 5.45
C THR A 73 -12.91 1.64 6.02
N LEU A 74 -11.97 1.11 5.22
CA LEU A 74 -10.99 0.14 5.68
C LEU A 74 -10.15 0.72 6.82
N ILE A 75 -9.56 1.91 6.64
CA ILE A 75 -8.70 2.53 7.65
C ILE A 75 -9.42 2.73 8.99
N LYS A 76 -10.71 3.08 8.96
CA LYS A 76 -11.49 3.36 10.18
C LYS A 76 -12.05 2.12 10.88
N ASN A 77 -12.34 1.06 10.13
CA ASN A 77 -13.11 -0.08 10.64
C ASN A 77 -12.31 -1.39 10.73
N ASP A 78 -11.10 -1.43 10.18
CA ASP A 78 -10.18 -2.57 10.24
C ASP A 78 -9.29 -2.41 11.48
N GLU A 79 -9.65 -3.11 12.57
CA GLU A 79 -8.95 -3.09 13.88
C GLU A 79 -7.60 -3.83 13.84
#